data_AF-A0A420XN73-F1
#
_entry.id   AF-A0A420XN73-F1
#
_cell.length_a   1.000
_cell.length_b   1.000
_cell.length_c   1.000
_cell.angle_alpha   90.00
_cell.angle_beta   90.00
_cell.angle_gamma   90.00
#
_symmetry.space_group_name_H-M   'P 1'
#
loop_
_entity.id
_entity.type
_entity.pdbx_description
1 polymer ?
#
loop_
_entity_poly.entity_id
_entity_poly.type
_entity_poly.pdbx_seq_one_letter_code
_entity_poly.pdbx_strand_id
1 'polypeptide(L)'
;MQTFVPYPGFVDSARILDDRRLGKQRVETFQILRALTWPTYAWKNHPATRMWRGFVPALVCYGLACIDAWERRGRLDATRSSLLEFTGGVVPEWSQLRATGQLPPWLGHSPVHISHQSALVRKDPEFYRPFFPDVPDDLPYLWPSPSFPRWPVRRPALEALPEEEALAMLGFTEMRPWQRAAVDAALAGSDAVVPVPPGQGATSAGLLAAMVTLGRTLWVAPGPALPEHPGEHEEQRPAAPASKLSTSVARAPSAADLAAMEDEGRADPEFRFVRPGDLASAWTADTGLVVVEGEDVDPGPLPRRVPLLRLVPDVEATPARR
;
A
#
# COMPACT_ATOMS: atom_id res chain seq x y z
N MET A 1 16.97 -4.36 1.54
CA MET A 1 15.53 -4.43 1.22
C MET A 1 14.95 -3.03 1.40
N GLN A 2 14.67 -2.34 0.30
CA GLN A 2 14.03 -1.03 0.27
C GLN A 2 13.26 -0.87 -1.04
N THR A 3 12.29 0.03 -1.07
CA THR A 3 11.64 0.47 -2.33
C THR A 3 11.97 1.93 -2.60
N PHE A 4 12.17 2.33 -3.86
CA PHE A 4 12.36 3.75 -4.21
C PHE A 4 11.14 4.28 -4.97
N VAL A 5 10.34 5.10 -4.28
CA VAL A 5 9.12 5.71 -4.81
C VAL A 5 9.22 7.25 -4.70
N PRO A 6 10.15 7.90 -5.42
CA PRO A 6 10.35 9.35 -5.36
C PRO A 6 9.19 10.15 -5.96
N TYR A 7 8.29 9.51 -6.71
CA TYR A 7 7.09 10.12 -7.27
C TYR A 7 5.86 9.24 -6.97
N PRO A 8 4.64 9.80 -6.95
CA PRO A 8 3.42 9.01 -6.77
C PRO A 8 3.22 7.98 -7.89
N GLY A 9 3.62 8.32 -9.12
CA GLY A 9 3.60 7.41 -10.26
C GLY A 9 4.73 6.37 -10.20
N PHE A 10 4.39 5.09 -10.36
CA PHE A 10 5.39 4.00 -10.35
C PHE A 10 6.30 4.01 -11.57
N VAL A 11 5.79 4.38 -12.75
CA VAL A 11 6.59 4.52 -13.98
C VAL A 11 7.55 5.70 -13.85
N ASP A 12 7.07 6.85 -13.37
CA ASP A 12 7.94 8.01 -13.11
C ASP A 12 9.02 7.71 -12.07
N SER A 13 8.65 7.00 -11.01
CA SER A 13 9.59 6.54 -9.98
C SER A 13 10.68 5.63 -10.54
N ALA A 14 10.32 4.65 -11.38
CA ALA A 14 11.27 3.72 -11.98
C ALA A 14 12.17 4.41 -13.02
N ARG A 15 11.61 5.34 -13.80
CA ARG A 15 12.29 6.07 -14.89
C ARG A 15 13.56 6.77 -14.42
N ILE A 16 13.49 7.45 -13.28
CA ILE A 16 14.59 8.28 -12.78
C ILE A 16 15.69 7.48 -12.07
N LEU A 17 15.51 6.19 -11.80
CA LEU A 17 16.54 5.42 -11.08
C LEU A 17 17.75 5.14 -11.96
N ASP A 18 18.97 5.31 -11.44
CA ASP A 18 20.16 4.77 -12.10
C ASP A 18 20.12 3.24 -12.17
N ASP A 19 20.93 2.67 -13.05
CA ASP A 19 20.95 1.22 -13.33
C ASP A 19 21.17 0.36 -12.09
N ARG A 20 21.99 0.82 -11.15
CA ARG A 20 22.32 0.05 -9.95
C ARG A 20 21.11 -0.04 -9.03
N ARG A 21 20.41 1.08 -8.79
CA ARG A 21 19.20 1.06 -7.94
C ARG A 21 18.03 0.40 -8.68
N LEU A 22 17.82 0.68 -9.97
CA LEU A 22 16.77 0.05 -10.76
C LEU A 22 16.92 -1.49 -10.80
N GLY A 23 18.13 -1.98 -11.06
CA GLY A 23 18.42 -3.41 -11.05
C GLY A 23 18.13 -4.06 -9.70
N LYS A 24 18.40 -3.36 -8.59
CA LYS A 24 18.05 -3.82 -7.23
C LYS A 24 16.55 -3.80 -6.97
N GLN A 25 15.81 -2.81 -7.46
CA GLN A 25 14.37 -2.71 -7.23
C GLN A 25 13.60 -3.92 -7.74
N ARG A 26 14.02 -4.54 -8.86
CA ARG A 26 13.43 -5.81 -9.34
C ARG A 26 13.54 -6.93 -8.30
N VAL A 27 14.73 -7.10 -7.73
CA VAL A 27 15.02 -8.16 -6.73
C VAL A 27 14.36 -7.85 -5.39
N GLU A 28 14.46 -6.61 -4.90
CA GLU A 28 13.91 -6.21 -3.61
C GLU A 28 12.37 -6.23 -3.62
N THR A 29 11.74 -5.87 -4.74
CA THR A 29 10.28 -6.01 -4.93
C THR A 29 9.85 -7.47 -4.79
N PHE A 30 10.54 -8.38 -5.48
CA PHE A 30 10.25 -9.81 -5.38
C PHE A 30 10.42 -10.36 -3.96
N GLN A 31 11.44 -9.91 -3.23
CA GLN A 31 11.63 -10.30 -1.83
C GLN A 31 10.53 -9.77 -0.91
N ILE A 32 10.04 -8.54 -1.14
CA ILE A 32 8.93 -7.97 -0.38
C ILE A 32 7.63 -8.72 -0.68
N LEU A 33 7.34 -9.05 -1.94
CA LEU A 33 6.17 -9.87 -2.32
C LEU A 33 6.16 -11.22 -1.60
N ARG A 34 7.31 -11.89 -1.55
CA ARG A 34 7.50 -13.11 -0.75
C ARG A 34 7.28 -12.87 0.74
N ALA A 35 7.83 -11.79 1.30
CA ALA A 35 7.65 -11.47 2.71
C ALA A 35 6.19 -11.17 3.09
N LEU A 36 5.42 -10.57 2.18
CA LEU A 36 3.99 -10.31 2.38
C LEU A 36 3.16 -11.59 2.28
N THR A 37 3.47 -12.47 1.33
CA THR A 37 2.56 -13.55 0.91
C THR A 37 2.94 -14.91 1.50
N TRP A 38 4.22 -15.25 1.51
CA TRP A 38 4.67 -16.58 1.95
C TRP A 38 4.48 -16.74 3.47
N PRO A 39 3.92 -17.85 3.96
CA PRO A 39 3.68 -18.05 5.40
C PRO A 39 4.96 -17.95 6.23
N THR A 40 6.08 -18.46 5.70
CA THR A 40 7.39 -18.42 6.35
C THR A 40 8.44 -17.79 5.42
N TYR A 41 8.81 -16.55 5.73
CA TYR A 41 9.86 -15.82 5.02
C TYR A 41 10.51 -14.80 5.96
N ALA A 42 11.76 -14.46 5.71
CA ALA A 42 12.43 -13.39 6.45
C ALA A 42 11.81 -12.01 6.11
N TRP A 43 12.13 -10.99 6.91
CA TRP A 43 11.80 -9.58 6.60
C TRP A 43 10.31 -9.18 6.65
N LYS A 44 9.41 -10.04 7.16
CA LYS A 44 7.97 -9.70 7.36
C LYS A 44 7.70 -8.44 8.20
N ASN A 45 8.62 -8.14 9.12
CA ASN A 45 8.54 -6.99 10.03
C ASN A 45 9.44 -5.82 9.59
N HIS A 46 10.15 -5.95 8.46
CA HIS A 46 10.97 -4.87 7.93
C HIS A 46 10.07 -3.68 7.53
N PRO A 47 10.44 -2.42 7.83
CA PRO A 47 9.62 -1.24 7.50
C PRO A 47 9.22 -1.16 6.02
N ALA A 48 10.17 -1.43 5.12
CA ALA A 48 9.91 -1.49 3.68
C ALA A 48 8.91 -2.59 3.28
N THR A 49 8.74 -3.66 4.06
CA THR A 49 7.70 -4.66 3.82
C THR A 49 6.36 -4.19 4.37
N ARG A 50 6.39 -3.65 5.60
CA ARG A 50 5.18 -3.22 6.32
C ARG A 50 4.38 -2.17 5.55
N MET A 51 5.03 -1.20 4.90
CA MET A 51 4.33 -0.16 4.13
C MET A 51 3.48 -0.71 2.97
N TRP A 52 3.75 -1.93 2.49
CA TRP A 52 3.03 -2.56 1.37
C TRP A 52 1.99 -3.61 1.81
N ARG A 53 1.82 -3.85 3.12
CA ARG A 53 0.76 -4.74 3.61
C ARG A 53 -0.59 -4.23 3.13
N GLY A 54 -1.41 -5.10 2.54
CA GLY A 54 -2.67 -4.69 1.93
C GLY A 54 -2.64 -4.51 0.41
N PHE A 55 -1.44 -4.33 -0.17
CA PHE A 55 -1.31 -3.73 -1.49
C PHE A 55 -0.38 -4.54 -2.40
N VAL A 56 -0.48 -5.88 -2.34
CA VAL A 56 0.30 -6.81 -3.18
C VAL A 56 0.15 -6.49 -4.68
N PRO A 57 -1.06 -6.29 -5.24
CA PRO A 57 -1.21 -5.92 -6.64
C PRO A 57 -0.52 -4.61 -7.02
N ALA A 58 -0.54 -3.60 -6.15
CA ALA A 58 0.20 -2.35 -6.40
C ALA A 58 1.72 -2.54 -6.34
N LEU A 59 2.23 -3.38 -5.45
CA LEU A 59 3.64 -3.72 -5.42
C LEU A 59 4.08 -4.50 -6.67
N VAL A 60 3.23 -5.40 -7.19
CA VAL A 60 3.46 -6.04 -8.49
C VAL A 60 3.48 -4.99 -9.61
N CYS A 61 2.52 -4.05 -9.63
CA CYS A 61 2.50 -2.94 -10.60
C CYS A 61 3.80 -2.11 -10.55
N TYR A 62 4.29 -1.77 -9.35
CA TYR A 62 5.58 -1.11 -9.15
C TYR A 62 6.77 -1.93 -9.69
N GLY A 63 6.79 -3.24 -9.41
CA GLY A 63 7.82 -4.14 -9.89
C GLY A 63 7.85 -4.24 -11.42
N LEU A 64 6.68 -4.32 -12.05
CA LEU A 64 6.54 -4.31 -13.50
C LEU A 64 7.04 -2.99 -14.11
N ALA A 65 6.72 -1.84 -13.51
CA ALA A 65 7.26 -0.55 -13.95
C ALA A 65 8.80 -0.51 -13.89
N CYS A 66 9.40 -1.11 -12.86
CA CYS A 66 10.85 -1.26 -12.76
C CYS A 66 11.44 -2.19 -13.83
N ILE A 67 10.75 -3.29 -14.14
CA ILE A 67 11.15 -4.23 -15.20
C ILE A 67 11.03 -3.56 -16.57
N ASP A 68 9.93 -2.88 -16.86
CA ASP A 68 9.73 -2.16 -18.12
C ASP A 68 10.84 -1.11 -18.32
N ALA A 69 11.17 -0.34 -17.28
CA ALA A 69 12.27 0.62 -17.34
C ALA A 69 13.64 -0.04 -17.54
N TRP A 70 13.84 -1.26 -17.02
CA TRP A 70 15.06 -2.03 -17.18
C TRP A 70 15.19 -2.59 -18.61
N GLU A 71 14.11 -3.16 -19.15
CA GLU A 71 14.04 -3.70 -20.51
C GLU A 71 14.17 -2.60 -21.57
N ARG A 72 13.58 -1.42 -21.34
CA ARG A 72 13.78 -0.23 -22.20
C ARG A 72 15.23 0.21 -22.31
N ARG A 73 16.10 -0.15 -21.37
CA ARG A 73 17.55 0.10 -21.43
C ARG A 73 18.32 -1.00 -22.18
N GLY A 74 17.62 -1.92 -22.85
CA GLY A 74 18.18 -3.04 -23.59
C GLY A 74 18.69 -4.18 -22.71
N ARG A 75 18.19 -4.30 -21.47
CA ARG A 75 18.65 -5.31 -20.51
C ARG A 75 17.60 -6.39 -20.32
N LEU A 76 18.02 -7.64 -20.21
CA LEU A 76 17.11 -8.76 -20.02
C LEU A 76 16.56 -8.81 -18.59
N ASP A 77 15.29 -9.19 -18.47
CA ASP A 77 14.63 -9.56 -17.22
C ASP A 77 14.21 -11.04 -17.23
N ALA A 78 14.18 -11.65 -16.05
CA ALA A 78 13.70 -13.01 -15.83
C ALA A 78 12.77 -13.10 -14.61
N THR A 79 12.30 -11.96 -14.11
CA THR A 79 11.52 -11.87 -12.87
C THR A 79 10.04 -11.56 -13.12
N ARG A 80 9.68 -11.01 -14.29
CA ARG A 80 8.32 -10.64 -14.68
C ARG A 80 7.29 -11.75 -14.42
N SER A 81 7.53 -12.95 -14.95
CA SER A 81 6.59 -14.08 -14.78
C SER A 81 6.39 -14.42 -13.31
N SER A 82 7.46 -14.48 -12.53
CA SER A 82 7.41 -14.76 -11.09
C SER A 82 6.72 -13.65 -10.29
N LEU A 83 6.73 -12.40 -10.75
CA LEU A 83 5.97 -11.30 -10.12
C LEU A 83 4.47 -11.47 -10.36
N LEU A 84 4.08 -11.86 -11.58
CA LEU A 84 2.68 -12.05 -11.94
C LEU A 84 2.02 -13.23 -11.22
N GLU A 85 2.79 -14.21 -10.74
CA GLU A 85 2.24 -15.30 -9.93
C GLU A 85 1.56 -14.79 -8.63
N PHE A 86 1.96 -13.63 -8.09
CA PHE A 86 1.33 -13.02 -6.91
C PHE A 86 -0.01 -12.34 -7.21
N THR A 87 -0.39 -12.22 -8.49
CA THR A 87 -1.66 -11.67 -8.95
C THR A 87 -2.43 -12.69 -9.81
N GLY A 88 -2.17 -13.99 -9.61
CA GLY A 88 -2.82 -15.05 -10.36
C GLY A 88 -2.52 -15.04 -11.87
N GLY A 89 -1.42 -14.43 -12.28
CA GLY A 89 -1.03 -14.25 -13.68
C GLY A 89 -1.60 -12.99 -14.35
N VAL A 90 -2.40 -12.19 -13.64
CA VAL A 90 -3.03 -10.98 -14.18
C VAL A 90 -2.10 -9.78 -14.00
N VAL A 91 -1.93 -8.98 -15.06
CA VAL A 91 -1.19 -7.72 -14.99
C VAL A 91 -2.06 -6.69 -14.26
N PRO A 92 -1.60 -6.14 -13.11
CA PRO A 92 -2.37 -5.14 -12.37
C PRO A 92 -2.30 -3.77 -13.07
N GLU A 93 -3.45 -3.30 -13.53
CA GLU A 93 -3.60 -2.00 -14.20
C GLU A 93 -3.79 -0.86 -13.21
N TRP A 94 -3.05 0.25 -13.40
CA TRP A 94 -3.08 1.40 -12.50
C TRP A 94 -4.48 1.97 -12.24
N SER A 95 -5.26 2.16 -13.31
CA SER A 95 -6.62 2.71 -13.23
C SER A 95 -7.56 1.79 -12.44
N GLN A 96 -7.42 0.48 -12.61
CA GLN A 96 -8.17 -0.51 -11.85
C GLN A 96 -7.77 -0.48 -10.38
N LEU A 97 -6.46 -0.51 -10.07
CA LEU A 97 -5.97 -0.42 -8.69
C LEU A 97 -6.46 0.83 -7.96
N ARG A 98 -6.51 1.97 -8.66
CA ARG A 98 -7.06 3.22 -8.12
C ARG A 98 -8.57 3.08 -7.88
N ALA A 99 -9.33 2.59 -8.86
CA ALA A 99 -10.78 2.44 -8.76
C ALA A 99 -11.21 1.42 -7.69
N THR A 100 -10.42 0.38 -7.43
CA THR A 100 -10.72 -0.64 -6.43
C THR A 100 -10.05 -0.38 -5.08
N GLY A 101 -9.39 0.78 -4.91
CA GLY A 101 -8.74 1.18 -3.67
C GLY A 101 -7.57 0.27 -3.23
N GLN A 102 -6.86 -0.29 -4.21
CA GLN A 102 -5.70 -1.16 -4.03
C GLN A 102 -4.36 -0.42 -4.16
N LEU A 103 -4.38 0.91 -4.30
CA LEU A 103 -3.19 1.74 -4.14
C LEU A 103 -2.99 2.10 -2.65
N PRO A 104 -1.75 2.06 -2.12
CA PRO A 104 -1.52 2.39 -0.73
C PRO A 104 -1.92 3.84 -0.38
N PRO A 105 -2.54 4.10 0.78
CA PRO A 105 -3.01 5.44 1.14
C PRO A 105 -1.88 6.46 1.36
N TRP A 106 -0.64 5.99 1.59
CA TRP A 106 0.54 6.86 1.69
C TRP A 106 1.03 7.36 0.32
N LEU A 107 0.58 6.78 -0.79
CA LEU A 107 0.98 7.21 -2.12
C LEU A 107 0.44 8.62 -2.39
N GLY A 108 1.27 9.54 -2.89
CA GLY A 108 0.93 10.96 -2.99
C GLY A 108 1.24 11.78 -1.73
N HIS A 109 1.59 11.16 -0.60
CA HIS A 109 2.00 11.90 0.59
C HIS A 109 3.43 12.44 0.42
N SER A 110 3.55 13.75 0.18
CA SER A 110 4.82 14.41 -0.20
C SER A 110 6.00 14.08 0.73
N PRO A 111 5.87 14.04 2.07
CA PRO A 111 6.99 13.66 2.95
C PRO A 111 7.58 12.28 2.66
N VAL A 112 6.77 11.30 2.24
CA VAL A 112 7.25 9.97 1.83
C VAL A 112 8.14 10.14 0.60
N HIS A 113 7.59 10.73 -0.47
CA HIS A 113 8.29 10.91 -1.73
C HIS A 113 9.59 11.70 -1.58
N ILE A 114 9.55 12.83 -0.87
CA ILE A 114 10.72 13.69 -0.62
C ILE A 114 11.79 12.93 0.18
N SER A 115 11.42 12.10 1.17
CA SER A 115 12.41 11.30 1.90
C SER A 115 13.10 10.25 1.01
N HIS A 116 12.38 9.67 0.04
CA HIS A 116 12.97 8.76 -0.94
C HIS A 116 13.87 9.51 -1.93
N GLN A 117 13.49 10.72 -2.37
CA GLN A 117 14.33 11.61 -3.19
C GLN A 117 15.63 11.95 -2.46
N SER A 118 15.54 12.40 -1.19
CA SER A 118 16.70 12.70 -0.33
C SER A 118 17.63 11.50 -0.20
N ALA A 119 17.08 10.30 -0.01
CA ALA A 119 17.86 9.08 0.07
C ALA A 119 18.58 8.73 -1.23
N LEU A 120 17.97 9.00 -2.39
CA LEU A 120 18.60 8.84 -3.70
C LEU A 120 19.75 9.83 -3.88
N VAL A 121 19.53 11.13 -3.58
CA VAL A 121 20.58 12.15 -3.64
C VAL A 121 21.77 11.76 -2.75
N ARG A 122 21.55 11.32 -1.51
CA ARG A 122 22.62 10.84 -0.61
C ARG A 122 23.38 9.64 -1.16
N LYS A 123 22.72 8.81 -1.95
CA LYS A 123 23.30 7.59 -2.53
C LYS A 123 24.14 7.91 -3.75
N ASP A 124 23.78 8.93 -4.53
CA ASP A 124 24.44 9.31 -5.79
C ASP A 124 24.19 10.79 -6.14
N PRO A 125 24.89 11.74 -5.49
CA PRO A 125 24.58 13.16 -5.66
C PRO A 125 24.70 13.63 -7.11
N GLU A 126 25.76 13.22 -7.82
CA GLU A 126 26.01 13.63 -9.21
C GLU A 126 24.89 13.19 -10.15
N PHE A 127 24.36 11.98 -9.95
CA PHE A 127 23.27 11.46 -10.77
C PHE A 127 21.91 12.07 -10.42
N TYR A 128 21.61 12.28 -9.13
CA TYR A 128 20.26 12.65 -8.69
C TYR A 128 20.03 14.16 -8.51
N ARG A 129 21.06 14.98 -8.31
CA ARG A 129 20.91 16.45 -8.20
C ARG A 129 20.24 17.10 -9.42
N PRO A 130 20.46 16.66 -10.67
CA PRO A 130 19.72 17.18 -11.82
C PRO A 130 18.20 16.96 -11.75
N PHE A 131 17.74 15.89 -11.07
CA PHE A 131 16.32 15.61 -10.87
C PHE A 131 15.76 16.28 -9.61
N PHE A 132 16.60 16.42 -8.57
CA PHE A 132 16.20 16.90 -7.25
C PHE A 132 17.16 17.99 -6.76
N PRO A 133 17.19 19.17 -7.42
CA PRO A 133 18.18 20.20 -7.13
C PRO A 133 18.08 20.69 -5.69
N ASP A 134 16.85 20.92 -5.21
CA ASP A 134 16.57 21.57 -3.93
C ASP A 134 16.29 20.59 -2.78
N VAL A 135 16.31 19.27 -3.04
CA VAL A 135 16.05 18.27 -2.00
C VAL A 135 17.28 18.10 -1.12
N PRO A 136 17.18 18.28 0.21
CA PRO A 136 18.29 17.99 1.13
C PRO A 136 18.65 16.51 1.08
N ASP A 137 19.92 16.15 1.24
CA ASP A 137 20.39 14.75 1.16
C ASP A 137 20.49 14.06 2.53
N ASP A 138 20.05 14.72 3.59
CA ASP A 138 20.18 14.26 4.97
C ASP A 138 18.84 13.91 5.65
N LEU A 139 17.70 14.19 5.01
CA LEU A 139 16.37 13.90 5.57
C LEU A 139 16.23 12.44 6.04
N PRO A 140 15.56 12.18 7.17
CA PRO A 140 15.33 10.81 7.60
C PRO A 140 14.47 10.06 6.58
N TYR A 141 14.82 8.80 6.31
CA TYR A 141 14.05 7.93 5.43
C TYR A 141 12.70 7.62 6.08
N LEU A 142 11.60 8.06 5.47
CA LEU A 142 10.28 7.94 6.07
C LEU A 142 9.61 6.66 5.57
N TRP A 143 9.32 5.75 6.51
CA TRP A 143 8.50 4.58 6.26
C TRP A 143 7.09 4.83 6.79
N PRO A 144 6.05 4.83 5.93
CA PRO A 144 4.67 4.97 6.37
C PRO A 144 4.30 3.90 7.40
N SER A 145 3.47 4.26 8.36
CA SER A 145 2.78 3.28 9.21
C SER A 145 1.98 2.33 8.32
N PRO A 146 2.04 1.01 8.55
CA PRO A 146 1.28 0.07 7.74
C PRO A 146 -0.22 0.29 7.97
N SER A 147 -1.01 0.28 6.88
CA SER A 147 -2.47 0.28 6.99
C SER A 147 -2.94 -0.96 7.75
N PHE A 148 -2.31 -2.11 7.50
CA PHE A 148 -2.64 -3.36 8.17
C PHE A 148 -1.55 -3.76 9.20
N PRO A 149 -1.90 -3.89 10.50
CA PRO A 149 -0.95 -4.28 11.55
C PRO A 149 -0.46 -5.72 11.39
N ARG A 150 -1.24 -6.58 10.73
CA ARG A 150 -0.88 -7.91 10.26
C ARG A 150 -1.32 -8.09 8.81
N TRP A 151 -0.72 -9.04 8.11
CA TRP A 151 -1.15 -9.42 6.76
C TRP A 151 -0.89 -10.91 6.56
N PRO A 152 -1.81 -11.66 5.92
CA PRO A 152 -3.12 -11.23 5.40
C PRO A 152 -4.17 -10.96 6.49
N VAL A 153 -5.21 -10.18 6.14
CA VAL A 153 -6.44 -9.96 6.92
C VAL A 153 -7.61 -10.23 5.99
N ARG A 154 -8.42 -11.25 6.29
CA ARG A 154 -9.50 -11.73 5.41
C ARG A 154 -10.69 -12.21 6.23
N ARG A 155 -11.86 -11.63 6.01
CA ARG A 155 -13.12 -12.17 6.56
C ARG A 155 -13.73 -13.20 5.62
N PRO A 156 -14.34 -14.27 6.16
CA PRO A 156 -15.15 -15.18 5.36
C PRO A 156 -16.35 -14.42 4.76
N ALA A 157 -16.43 -14.36 3.43
CA ALA A 157 -17.58 -13.82 2.68
C ALA A 157 -18.04 -12.41 3.08
N LEU A 158 -17.14 -11.54 3.58
CA LEU A 158 -17.45 -10.19 4.07
C LEU A 158 -18.45 -10.16 5.25
N GLU A 159 -18.62 -11.26 5.96
CA GLU A 159 -19.48 -11.36 7.14
C GLU A 159 -18.91 -10.57 8.32
N ALA A 160 -19.77 -10.10 9.22
CA ALA A 160 -19.34 -9.49 10.47
C ALA A 160 -18.69 -10.56 11.38
N LEU A 161 -17.51 -10.26 11.90
CA LEU A 161 -16.82 -11.15 12.84
C LEU A 161 -17.21 -10.85 14.30
N PRO A 162 -17.16 -11.86 15.18
CA PRO A 162 -17.06 -11.62 16.62
C PRO A 162 -15.87 -10.72 16.94
N GLU A 163 -16.03 -9.82 17.91
CA GLU A 163 -14.99 -8.83 18.24
C GLU A 163 -13.64 -9.46 18.63
N GLU A 164 -13.68 -10.59 19.35
CA GLU A 164 -12.48 -11.34 19.76
C GLU A 164 -11.71 -11.87 18.55
N GLU A 165 -12.43 -12.37 17.53
CA GLU A 165 -11.83 -12.85 16.30
C GLU A 165 -11.24 -11.69 15.48
N ALA A 166 -11.94 -10.56 15.43
CA ALA A 166 -11.44 -9.35 14.77
C ALA A 166 -10.15 -8.82 15.42
N LEU A 167 -10.11 -8.76 16.77
CA LEU A 167 -8.91 -8.41 17.54
C LEU A 167 -7.75 -9.38 17.25
N ALA A 168 -8.01 -10.69 17.33
CA ALA A 168 -7.00 -11.72 17.13
C ALA A 168 -6.40 -11.68 15.72
N MET A 169 -7.24 -11.48 14.69
CA MET A 169 -6.81 -11.42 13.29
C MET A 169 -5.94 -10.18 13.00
N LEU A 170 -6.25 -9.02 13.61
CA LEU A 170 -5.38 -7.84 13.53
C LEU A 170 -4.15 -7.94 14.46
N GLY A 171 -4.14 -8.89 15.37
CA GLY A 171 -3.01 -9.17 16.26
C GLY A 171 -2.99 -8.40 17.55
N PHE A 172 -4.15 -7.94 18.00
CA PHE A 172 -4.34 -7.28 19.28
C PHE A 172 -4.88 -8.26 20.31
N THR A 173 -4.48 -8.08 21.57
CA THR A 173 -4.97 -8.86 22.71
C THR A 173 -6.04 -8.14 23.50
N GLU A 174 -6.06 -6.81 23.41
CA GLU A 174 -6.98 -5.93 24.10
C GLU A 174 -7.35 -4.76 23.20
N MET A 175 -8.56 -4.24 23.38
CA MET A 175 -9.04 -3.08 22.63
C MET A 175 -8.74 -1.80 23.42
N ARG A 176 -8.12 -0.82 22.75
CA ARG A 176 -7.90 0.52 23.29
C ARG A 176 -9.23 1.30 23.37
N PRO A 177 -9.36 2.32 24.24
CA PRO A 177 -10.62 3.08 24.38
C PRO A 177 -11.16 3.66 23.06
N TRP A 178 -10.30 4.23 22.21
CA TRP A 178 -10.71 4.77 20.90
C TRP A 178 -11.07 3.67 19.88
N GLN A 179 -10.43 2.50 19.95
CA GLN A 179 -10.83 1.35 19.15
C GLN A 179 -12.21 0.85 19.58
N ARG A 180 -12.49 0.83 20.89
CA ARG A 180 -13.80 0.47 21.44
C ARG A 180 -14.89 1.42 20.97
N ALA A 181 -14.66 2.72 21.08
CA ALA A 181 -15.60 3.72 20.59
C ALA A 181 -15.95 3.53 19.09
N ALA A 182 -14.95 3.17 18.26
CA ALA A 182 -15.17 2.87 16.85
C ALA A 182 -16.01 1.61 16.62
N VAL A 183 -15.74 0.54 17.36
CA VAL A 183 -16.51 -0.72 17.28
C VAL A 183 -17.94 -0.53 17.75
N ASP A 184 -18.16 0.17 18.87
CA ASP A 184 -19.50 0.44 19.39
C ASP A 184 -20.33 1.26 18.39
N ALA A 185 -19.72 2.27 17.76
CA ALA A 185 -20.36 3.05 16.70
C ALA A 185 -20.75 2.20 15.50
N ALA A 186 -19.87 1.30 15.07
CA ALA A 186 -20.13 0.38 13.96
C ALA A 186 -21.29 -0.57 14.26
N LEU A 187 -21.31 -1.18 15.46
CA LEU A 187 -22.40 -2.07 15.90
C LEU A 187 -23.74 -1.33 16.06
N ALA A 188 -23.71 -0.05 16.45
CA ALA A 188 -24.90 0.79 16.50
C ALA A 188 -25.44 1.15 15.10
N GLY A 189 -24.65 0.99 14.04
CA GLY A 189 -25.03 1.34 12.67
C GLY A 189 -25.28 2.83 12.46
N SER A 190 -24.63 3.68 13.26
CA SER A 190 -24.78 5.15 13.22
C SER A 190 -23.48 5.84 12.81
N ASP A 191 -23.61 7.03 12.24
CA ASP A 191 -22.46 7.89 12.00
C ASP A 191 -21.79 8.28 13.32
N ALA A 192 -20.46 8.33 13.34
CA ALA A 192 -19.70 8.68 14.53
C ALA A 192 -18.40 9.40 14.20
N VAL A 193 -17.97 10.26 15.12
CA VAL A 193 -16.63 10.87 15.12
C VAL A 193 -15.86 10.31 16.30
N VAL A 194 -14.73 9.67 16.03
CA VAL A 194 -13.88 9.03 17.05
C VAL A 194 -12.53 9.75 17.09
N PRO A 195 -12.22 10.43 18.21
CA PRO A 195 -10.89 10.95 18.46
C PRO A 195 -9.86 9.82 18.61
N VAL A 196 -8.72 9.95 17.94
CA VAL A 196 -7.62 8.99 17.97
C VAL A 196 -6.32 9.70 18.34
N PRO A 197 -5.59 9.23 19.37
CA PRO A 197 -4.32 9.85 19.74
C PRO A 197 -3.31 9.86 18.58
N PRO A 198 -2.57 10.97 18.37
CA PRO A 198 -1.58 11.08 17.30
C PRO A 198 -0.59 9.92 17.30
N GLY A 199 -0.39 9.32 16.11
CA GLY A 199 0.54 8.20 15.94
C GLY A 199 0.07 6.86 16.53
N GLN A 200 -1.11 6.77 17.17
CA GLN A 200 -1.62 5.54 17.81
C GLN A 200 -2.64 4.75 16.97
N GLY A 201 -2.54 4.85 15.65
CA GLY A 201 -3.17 3.90 14.73
C GLY A 201 -4.66 4.15 14.51
N ALA A 202 -5.01 5.30 13.92
CA ALA A 202 -6.35 5.57 13.38
C ALA A 202 -6.83 4.40 12.52
N THR A 203 -5.96 3.90 11.64
CA THR A 203 -6.29 2.77 10.77
C THR A 203 -6.72 1.52 11.55
N SER A 204 -6.16 1.26 12.74
CA SER A 204 -6.56 0.10 13.54
C SER A 204 -7.97 0.20 14.13
N ALA A 205 -8.42 1.40 14.50
CA ALA A 205 -9.78 1.61 15.01
C ALA A 205 -10.82 1.38 13.90
N GLY A 206 -10.58 1.97 12.71
CA GLY A 206 -11.46 1.75 11.57
C GLY A 206 -11.42 0.32 11.05
N LEU A 207 -10.27 -0.39 11.10
CA LEU A 207 -10.21 -1.80 10.73
C LEU A 207 -11.03 -2.69 11.67
N LEU A 208 -10.97 -2.46 12.99
CA LEU A 208 -11.80 -3.21 13.94
C LEU A 208 -13.29 -2.97 13.72
N ALA A 209 -13.68 -1.70 13.54
CA ALA A 209 -15.05 -1.31 13.20
C ALA A 209 -15.53 -1.97 11.90
N ALA A 210 -14.69 -1.95 10.85
CA ALA A 210 -14.96 -2.59 9.58
C ALA A 210 -15.15 -4.11 9.71
N MET A 211 -14.33 -4.78 10.52
CA MET A 211 -14.38 -6.22 10.66
C MET A 211 -15.62 -6.74 11.39
N VAL A 212 -16.26 -5.91 12.22
CA VAL A 212 -17.53 -6.23 12.88
C VAL A 212 -18.75 -5.73 12.08
N THR A 213 -18.54 -5.12 10.91
CA THR A 213 -19.61 -4.60 10.06
C THR A 213 -19.80 -5.48 8.83
N LEU A 214 -21.03 -5.89 8.52
CA LEU A 214 -21.32 -6.66 7.31
C LEU A 214 -20.94 -5.86 6.05
N GLY A 215 -20.23 -6.49 5.12
CA GLY A 215 -19.89 -5.90 3.81
C GLY A 215 -18.51 -5.24 3.76
N ARG A 216 -18.20 -4.63 2.61
CA ARG A 216 -16.93 -3.96 2.35
C ARG A 216 -16.84 -2.63 3.07
N THR A 217 -15.60 -2.21 3.30
CA THR A 217 -15.30 -0.89 3.84
C THR A 217 -14.62 -0.03 2.79
N LEU A 218 -15.19 1.15 2.54
CA LEU A 218 -14.52 2.20 1.78
C LEU A 218 -13.79 3.11 2.75
N TRP A 219 -12.50 3.29 2.52
CA TRP A 219 -11.63 4.08 3.37
C TRP A 219 -11.20 5.34 2.63
N VAL A 220 -11.76 6.48 3.02
CA VAL A 220 -11.44 7.79 2.44
C VAL A 220 -10.23 8.36 3.17
N ALA A 221 -9.06 8.17 2.56
CA ALA A 221 -7.79 8.61 3.10
C ALA A 221 -7.48 10.06 2.66
N PRO A 222 -6.89 10.88 3.56
CA PRO A 222 -6.50 12.24 3.22
C PRO A 222 -5.38 12.25 2.18
N GLY A 223 -5.23 13.39 1.51
CA GLY A 223 -4.12 13.64 0.58
C GLY A 223 -4.59 14.11 -0.79
N PRO A 224 -3.64 14.48 -1.66
CA PRO A 224 -3.95 14.93 -3.01
C PRO A 224 -4.54 13.79 -3.84
N ALA A 225 -5.25 14.17 -4.91
CA ALA A 225 -5.63 13.22 -5.95
C ALA A 225 -4.40 12.49 -6.48
N LEU A 226 -4.53 11.18 -6.69
CA LEU A 226 -3.50 10.38 -7.34
C LEU A 226 -3.47 10.69 -8.84
N PRO A 227 -2.30 10.58 -9.50
CA PRO A 227 -2.23 10.80 -10.94
C PRO A 227 -3.11 9.77 -11.67
N GLU A 228 -3.71 10.17 -12.78
CA GLU A 228 -4.58 9.30 -13.59
C GLU A 228 -3.81 8.13 -14.21
N HIS A 229 -2.51 8.32 -14.44
CA HIS A 229 -1.59 7.34 -15.01
C HIS A 229 -0.37 7.15 -14.11
N PRO A 230 0.31 5.99 -14.17
CA PRO A 230 1.48 5.71 -13.32
C PRO A 230 2.74 6.50 -13.73
N GLY A 231 2.68 7.26 -14.82
CA GLY A 231 3.73 8.14 -15.32
C GLY A 231 3.60 8.39 -16.81
N GLU A 232 4.51 9.21 -17.35
CA GLU A 232 4.52 9.54 -18.78
C GLU A 232 4.97 8.35 -19.64
N HIS A 233 4.37 8.23 -20.83
CA HIS A 233 4.85 7.30 -21.85
C HIS A 233 6.22 7.76 -22.37
N GLU A 234 7.23 6.90 -22.29
CA GLU A 234 8.54 7.13 -22.88
C GLU A 234 8.68 6.41 -24.23
N GLU A 235 9.32 7.10 -25.18
CA GLU A 235 9.83 6.49 -26.41
C GLU A 235 10.92 5.46 -26.10
N GLN A 236 10.99 4.40 -26.91
CA GLN A 236 12.01 3.36 -26.76
C GLN A 236 13.41 3.92 -26.99
N ARG A 237 14.31 3.70 -26.02
CA ARG A 237 15.75 3.97 -26.20
C ARG A 237 16.41 2.83 -26.99
N PRO A 238 17.47 3.11 -27.77
CA PRO A 238 18.21 2.07 -28.48
C PRO A 238 18.73 1.00 -27.53
N ALA A 239 18.54 -0.27 -27.88
CA ALA A 239 18.95 -1.40 -27.06
C ALA A 239 20.48 -1.42 -26.88
N ALA A 240 20.94 -1.48 -25.63
CA ALA A 240 22.31 -1.89 -25.33
C ALA A 240 22.51 -3.38 -25.71
N PRO A 241 23.75 -3.82 -26.00
CA PRO A 241 24.00 -5.23 -26.32
C PRO A 241 23.57 -6.14 -25.17
N ALA A 242 22.84 -7.21 -25.51
CA ALA A 242 22.21 -8.11 -24.55
C ALA A 242 23.24 -8.77 -23.63
N SER A 243 23.09 -8.60 -22.32
CA SER A 243 23.83 -9.36 -21.31
C SER A 243 23.22 -10.77 -21.13
N LYS A 244 24.04 -11.80 -20.93
CA LYS A 244 23.54 -13.15 -20.58
C LYS A 244 22.79 -13.13 -19.24
N LEU A 245 21.63 -13.77 -19.19
CA LEU A 245 20.89 -13.99 -17.94
C LEU A 245 21.63 -14.99 -17.06
N SER A 246 21.82 -14.65 -15.78
CA SER A 246 22.30 -15.60 -14.77
C SER A 246 21.16 -16.51 -14.31
N THR A 247 21.47 -17.77 -14.01
CA THR A 247 20.52 -18.68 -13.35
C THR A 247 20.10 -18.12 -11.99
N SER A 248 18.80 -18.16 -11.72
CA SER A 248 18.27 -17.71 -10.43
C SER A 248 18.74 -18.65 -9.32
N VAL A 249 19.32 -18.07 -8.26
CA VAL A 249 19.67 -18.77 -7.01
C VAL A 249 18.57 -18.64 -5.95
N ALA A 250 17.42 -18.06 -6.31
CA ALA A 250 16.33 -17.84 -5.37
C ALA A 250 15.68 -19.17 -4.97
N ARG A 251 15.35 -19.31 -3.68
CA ARG A 251 14.55 -20.42 -3.16
C ARG A 251 13.26 -20.56 -3.98
N ALA A 252 12.97 -21.78 -4.45
CA ALA A 252 11.68 -22.11 -5.06
C ALA A 252 10.55 -22.05 -4.01
N PRO A 253 9.31 -21.71 -4.40
CA PRO A 253 8.18 -21.73 -3.48
C PRO A 253 7.86 -23.17 -3.01
N SER A 254 7.52 -23.31 -1.74
CA SER A 254 6.91 -24.55 -1.22
C SER A 254 5.43 -24.65 -1.61
N ALA A 255 4.79 -25.80 -1.38
CA ALA A 255 3.35 -25.94 -1.60
C ALA A 255 2.51 -24.95 -0.77
N ALA A 256 2.93 -24.66 0.47
CA ALA A 256 2.28 -23.67 1.32
C ALA A 256 2.48 -22.23 0.78
N ASP A 257 3.66 -21.95 0.21
CA ASP A 257 3.92 -20.66 -0.43
C ASP A 257 3.04 -20.47 -1.67
N LEU A 258 2.90 -21.50 -2.51
CA LEU A 258 2.03 -21.49 -3.70
C LEU A 258 0.56 -21.29 -3.33
N ALA A 259 0.06 -22.03 -2.33
CA ALA A 259 -1.32 -21.88 -1.86
C ALA A 259 -1.60 -20.46 -1.34
N ALA A 260 -0.65 -19.86 -0.61
CA ALA A 260 -0.79 -18.49 -0.14
C ALA A 260 -0.75 -17.46 -1.29
N MET A 261 0.06 -17.70 -2.32
CA MET A 261 0.09 -16.86 -3.53
C MET A 261 -1.21 -16.95 -4.33
N GLU A 262 -1.79 -18.15 -4.45
CA GLU A 262 -3.08 -18.36 -5.10
C GLU A 262 -4.22 -17.66 -4.34
N ASP A 263 -4.24 -17.77 -3.00
CA ASP A 263 -5.20 -17.07 -2.15
C ASP A 263 -5.08 -15.55 -2.28
N GLU A 264 -3.85 -15.02 -2.19
CA GLU A 264 -3.58 -13.59 -2.36
C GLU A 264 -3.99 -13.08 -3.76
N GLY A 265 -3.68 -13.85 -4.82
CA GLY A 265 -4.00 -13.48 -6.19
C GLY A 265 -5.50 -13.51 -6.53
N ARG A 266 -6.31 -14.29 -5.79
CA ARG A 266 -7.78 -14.36 -5.95
C ARG A 266 -8.53 -13.38 -5.06
N ALA A 267 -7.85 -12.75 -4.10
CA ALA A 267 -8.50 -11.89 -3.11
C ALA A 267 -9.09 -10.63 -3.76
N ASP A 268 -10.40 -10.45 -3.60
CA ASP A 268 -11.09 -9.19 -3.88
C ASP A 268 -10.99 -8.28 -2.65
N PRO A 269 -10.50 -7.03 -2.77
CA PRO A 269 -10.27 -6.16 -1.63
C PRO A 269 -11.58 -5.84 -0.88
N GLU A 270 -11.61 -6.30 0.37
CA GLU A 270 -12.63 -5.95 1.36
C GLU A 270 -12.49 -4.48 1.83
N PHE A 271 -11.26 -4.02 2.03
CA PHE A 271 -10.94 -2.67 2.46
C PHE A 271 -10.37 -1.92 1.25
N ARG A 272 -11.08 -0.89 0.79
CA ARG A 272 -10.71 -0.11 -0.39
C ARG A 272 -10.26 1.28 0.03
N PHE A 273 -8.96 1.55 -0.09
CA PHE A 273 -8.37 2.85 0.26
C PHE A 273 -8.44 3.79 -0.94
N VAL A 274 -9.20 4.87 -0.80
CA VAL A 274 -9.51 5.80 -1.89
C VAL A 274 -9.28 7.25 -1.48
N ARG A 275 -9.11 8.11 -2.49
CA ARG A 275 -9.20 9.56 -2.31
C ARG A 275 -10.67 10.00 -2.36
N PRO A 276 -11.02 11.17 -1.80
CA PRO A 276 -12.38 11.71 -1.90
C PRO A 276 -12.97 11.68 -3.32
N GLY A 277 -12.19 12.09 -4.32
CA GLY A 277 -12.63 12.10 -5.72
C GLY A 277 -12.85 10.71 -6.34
N ASP A 278 -12.38 9.64 -5.70
CA ASP A 278 -12.45 8.26 -6.20
C ASP A 278 -13.54 7.44 -5.52
N LEU A 279 -14.20 8.00 -4.49
CA LEU A 279 -15.17 7.28 -3.67
C LEU A 279 -16.31 6.68 -4.49
N ALA A 280 -16.90 7.47 -5.39
CA ALA A 280 -18.03 7.04 -6.21
C ALA A 280 -17.67 5.86 -7.12
N SER A 281 -16.46 5.85 -7.68
CA SER A 281 -15.97 4.78 -8.56
C SER A 281 -15.65 3.49 -7.80
N ALA A 282 -15.25 3.61 -6.53
CA ALA A 282 -14.94 2.46 -5.68
C ALA A 282 -16.16 1.82 -5.02
N TRP A 283 -17.30 2.52 -5.04
CA TRP A 283 -18.54 2.09 -4.41
C TRP A 283 -19.07 0.78 -4.99
N THR A 284 -19.58 -0.07 -4.12
CA THR A 284 -20.17 -1.37 -4.48
C THR A 284 -21.45 -1.62 -3.69
N ALA A 285 -22.32 -2.49 -4.20
CA ALA A 285 -23.62 -2.76 -3.57
C ALA A 285 -23.50 -3.36 -2.16
N ASP A 286 -22.38 -4.01 -1.87
CA ASP A 286 -22.03 -4.62 -0.58
C ASP A 286 -21.16 -3.71 0.29
N THR A 287 -21.04 -2.41 -0.02
CA THR A 287 -20.42 -1.43 0.89
C THR A 287 -21.27 -1.30 2.15
N GLY A 288 -20.67 -1.64 3.31
CA GLY A 288 -21.34 -1.62 4.60
C GLY A 288 -20.86 -0.52 5.55
N LEU A 289 -19.65 0.00 5.34
CA LEU A 289 -19.06 1.05 6.18
C LEU A 289 -18.24 2.02 5.31
N VAL A 290 -18.33 3.31 5.62
CA VAL A 290 -17.38 4.32 5.12
C VAL A 290 -16.55 4.82 6.28
N VAL A 291 -15.23 4.67 6.19
CA VAL A 291 -14.28 5.24 7.14
C VAL A 291 -13.66 6.49 6.51
N VAL A 292 -13.62 7.59 7.26
CA VAL A 292 -12.98 8.84 6.81
C VAL A 292 -11.87 9.20 7.78
N GLU A 293 -10.64 9.33 7.30
CA GLU A 293 -9.50 9.75 8.11
C GLU A 293 -9.28 11.27 8.00
N GLY A 294 -9.34 11.97 9.13
CA GLY A 294 -9.12 13.41 9.22
C GLY A 294 -10.40 14.24 9.34
N GLU A 295 -10.25 15.44 9.91
CA GLU A 295 -11.35 16.38 10.11
C GLU A 295 -11.78 17.04 8.79
N ASP A 296 -10.80 17.48 8.00
CA ASP A 296 -11.02 18.27 6.78
C ASP A 296 -11.34 17.42 5.54
N VAL A 297 -11.48 16.11 5.69
CA VAL A 297 -11.78 15.21 4.56
C VAL A 297 -13.28 15.14 4.36
N ASP A 298 -13.76 15.78 3.29
CA ASP A 298 -15.12 15.63 2.80
C ASP A 298 -15.20 14.41 1.86
N PRO A 299 -15.90 13.32 2.23
CA PRO A 299 -16.11 12.19 1.33
C PRO A 299 -17.05 12.51 0.16
N GLY A 300 -17.72 13.67 0.18
CA GLY A 300 -18.76 14.01 -0.77
C GLY A 300 -20.04 13.20 -0.53
N PRO A 301 -21.03 13.28 -1.45
CA PRO A 301 -22.29 12.58 -1.30
C PRO A 301 -22.10 11.07 -1.43
N LEU A 302 -22.61 10.32 -0.44
CA LEU A 302 -22.64 8.85 -0.50
C LEU A 302 -23.77 8.37 -1.41
N PRO A 303 -23.52 7.39 -2.31
CA PRO A 303 -24.56 6.82 -3.19
C PRO A 303 -25.76 6.21 -2.45
N ARG A 304 -25.56 5.71 -1.23
CA ARG A 304 -26.61 5.22 -0.32
C ARG A 304 -26.23 5.50 1.13
N ARG A 305 -27.23 5.44 2.02
CA ARG A 305 -27.01 5.57 3.47
C ARG A 305 -26.32 4.31 4.00
N VAL A 306 -25.09 4.48 4.46
CA VAL A 306 -24.30 3.52 5.24
C VAL A 306 -23.67 4.28 6.41
N PRO A 307 -23.35 3.61 7.53
CA PRO A 307 -22.65 4.26 8.64
C PRO A 307 -21.34 4.91 8.17
N LEU A 308 -21.11 6.15 8.61
CA LEU A 308 -19.87 6.87 8.40
C LEU A 308 -19.10 6.98 9.72
N LEU A 309 -17.92 6.37 9.77
CA LEU A 309 -17.00 6.47 10.89
C LEU A 309 -15.87 7.44 10.55
N ARG A 310 -15.86 8.61 11.18
CA ARG A 310 -14.80 9.60 11.03
C ARG A 310 -13.77 9.44 12.14
N LEU A 311 -12.50 9.31 11.76
CA LEU A 311 -11.38 9.18 12.67
C LEU A 311 -10.58 10.48 12.67
N VAL A 312 -10.58 11.20 13.79
CA VAL A 312 -9.98 12.53 13.91
C VAL A 312 -8.79 12.52 14.88
N PRO A 313 -7.71 13.28 14.64
CA PRO A 313 -6.63 13.39 15.61
C PRO A 313 -7.12 13.98 16.94
N ASP A 314 -6.82 13.31 18.05
CA ASP A 314 -7.07 13.85 19.39
C ASP A 314 -5.92 14.78 19.79
N VAL A 315 -6.08 16.08 19.50
CA VAL A 315 -5.05 17.10 19.73
C VAL A 315 -4.83 17.36 21.24
N GLU A 316 -5.85 17.11 22.07
CA GLU A 316 -5.78 17.28 23.53
C GLU A 316 -5.01 16.14 24.22
N ALA A 317 -4.97 14.94 23.61
CA ALA A 317 -4.24 13.78 24.12
C ALA A 317 -2.72 13.77 23.85
N THR A 318 -2.12 14.89 23.45
CA THR A 318 -0.66 14.98 23.25
C THR A 318 0.06 14.60 24.55
N PRO A 319 0.84 13.51 24.61
CA PRO A 319 1.61 13.22 25.81
C PRO A 319 2.65 14.33 25.97
N ALA A 320 2.67 14.97 27.14
CA ALA A 320 3.75 15.86 27.53
C ALA A 320 5.08 15.18 27.20
N ARG A 321 5.88 15.80 26.33
CA ARG A 321 7.21 15.31 25.94
C ARG A 321 7.96 14.90 27.21
N ARG A 322 8.27 13.61 27.36
CA ARG A 322 9.29 13.11 28.28
C ARG A 322 10.56 12.82 27.50
#